data_AF-A0A8C1QRF3-F1
#
_entry.id   AF-A0A8C1QRF3-F1
#
_cell.length_a   1.000
_cell.length_b   1.000
_cell.length_c   1.000
_cell.angle_alpha   90.00
_cell.angle_beta   90.00
_cell.angle_gamma   90.00
#
_symmetry.space_group_name_H-M   'P 1'
#
loop_
_entity.id
_entity.type
_entity.pdbx_description
1 polymer ?
#
loop_
_entity_poly.entity_id
_entity_poly.type
_entity_poly.pdbx_seq_one_letter_code
_entity_poly.pdbx_strand_id
1 'polypeptide(L)'
;MAALTSALLVMRLHQRRARALATLPTPTDASSLLAGLTHRCLCSSAAGGASMAEEPLVTAGSNFPLDYRQEQDVTCSRRDSHGCFVNPWTTWQFPSYSTIARLFLTEKNNSNVPSAKEVLDRELPIEEPYFVQRPDQCGLTGPSVRATWLGHASVLVEMEGLVFLTDPMFSQRASPVAFMGPKRYRDPPCTIEQLPRLDAVVISHTHYDHLDADSVAALNARFGSSLRWFVPLGLAEWMQKAGCENVTELDWWVGSRIPGHDNVTFFCTPAQHWCKRTPVDDNKALWGSWTIIGPHCRFFFAGDTGYCSAFKEIGKRFGPFDLAAIPIGAYLPRGIMKSQHVDPEEAVQIHMDIQAKTSLAIHWGTFALAYEHYLDPPARLREAMVNHGLNPDLFFILHHGESRKINHEDTH
;
A
#
# COMPACT_ATOMS: atom_id res chain seq x y z
N MET A 1 6.93 12.16 -4.98
CA MET A 1 6.75 13.55 -5.49
C MET A 1 5.32 14.08 -5.33
N ALA A 2 4.24 13.30 -5.50
CA ALA A 2 2.84 13.78 -5.38
C ALA A 2 2.53 14.52 -4.05
N ALA A 3 3.01 14.01 -2.91
CA ALA A 3 2.86 14.67 -1.61
C ALA A 3 3.78 15.89 -1.41
N LEU A 4 4.93 15.94 -2.10
CA LEU A 4 5.94 16.98 -1.92
C LEU A 4 5.77 18.17 -2.87
N THR A 5 5.27 17.93 -4.08
CA THR A 5 4.73 18.97 -4.95
C THR A 5 3.54 19.66 -4.28
N SER A 6 2.74 18.93 -3.49
CA SER A 6 1.64 19.48 -2.68
C SER A 6 2.12 20.33 -1.49
N ALA A 7 3.22 19.96 -0.82
CA ALA A 7 3.80 20.74 0.28
C ALA A 7 4.46 22.07 -0.18
N LEU A 8 5.24 22.05 -1.26
CA LEU A 8 5.83 23.26 -1.87
C LEU A 8 4.76 24.21 -2.45
N LEU A 9 3.62 23.65 -2.88
CA LEU A 9 2.49 24.38 -3.45
C LEU A 9 1.71 25.20 -2.40
N VAL A 10 1.49 24.65 -1.20
CA VAL A 10 0.82 25.37 -0.10
C VAL A 10 1.65 26.58 0.34
N MET A 11 2.98 26.47 0.33
CA MET A 11 3.87 27.60 0.62
C MET A 11 3.77 28.74 -0.39
N ARG A 12 3.59 28.45 -1.70
CA ARG A 12 3.42 29.48 -2.74
C ARG A 12 2.06 30.20 -2.66
N LEU A 13 1.00 29.49 -2.26
CA LEU A 13 -0.32 30.09 -2.02
C LEU A 13 -0.35 30.96 -0.76
N HIS A 14 0.40 30.60 0.28
CA HIS A 14 0.56 31.43 1.49
C HIS A 14 1.36 32.71 1.25
N GLN A 15 2.39 32.71 0.39
CA GLN A 15 3.10 33.94 0.03
C GLN A 15 2.24 34.96 -0.73
N ARG A 16 1.21 34.50 -1.45
CA ARG A 16 0.23 35.39 -2.11
C ARG A 16 -0.85 35.90 -1.15
N ARG A 17 -1.24 35.12 -0.13
CA ARG A 17 -2.19 35.55 0.92
C ARG A 17 -1.55 36.42 2.00
N ALA A 18 -0.28 36.20 2.35
CA ALA A 18 0.45 37.02 3.32
C ALA A 18 0.73 38.46 2.85
N ARG A 19 0.61 38.74 1.54
CA ARG A 19 0.60 40.12 1.00
C ARG A 19 -0.77 40.80 1.07
N ALA A 20 -1.84 40.09 1.46
CA ALA A 20 -3.21 40.61 1.47
C ALA A 20 -3.83 40.75 2.87
N LEU A 21 -3.16 40.31 3.93
CA LEU A 21 -3.60 40.50 5.32
C LEU A 21 -2.46 41.06 6.16
N ALA A 22 -2.20 42.36 5.98
CA ALA A 22 -1.35 43.15 6.87
C ALA A 22 -2.09 44.44 7.24
N THR A 23 -3.30 44.33 7.76
CA THR A 23 -3.97 45.43 8.47
C THR A 23 -4.99 44.86 9.47
N LEU A 24 -4.73 45.13 10.75
CA LEU A 24 -5.65 45.27 11.91
C LEU A 24 -5.37 44.35 13.12
N PRO A 25 -5.62 44.84 14.35
CA PRO A 25 -4.81 44.52 15.53
C PRO A 25 -5.50 43.59 16.56
N THR A 26 -4.67 43.07 17.47
CA THR A 26 -4.99 42.22 18.63
C THR A 26 -5.62 42.97 19.82
N PRO A 27 -6.34 42.25 20.71
CA PRO A 27 -6.16 42.47 22.15
C PRO A 27 -6.16 41.20 23.05
N THR A 28 -5.14 41.16 23.91
CA THR A 28 -5.00 40.80 25.35
C THR A 28 -6.01 39.93 26.16
N ASP A 29 -5.41 38.94 26.84
CA ASP A 29 -5.60 38.29 28.18
C ASP A 29 -6.81 38.61 29.11
N ALA A 30 -7.36 37.55 29.75
CA ALA A 30 -7.13 37.21 31.17
C ALA A 30 -8.06 36.09 31.76
N SER A 31 -7.43 35.10 32.40
CA SER A 31 -7.79 34.20 33.54
C SER A 31 -9.22 34.08 34.14
N SER A 32 -9.65 32.84 34.47
CA SER A 32 -9.57 32.23 35.85
C SER A 32 -10.65 31.16 36.22
N LEU A 33 -10.24 30.25 37.13
CA LEU A 33 -10.96 29.45 38.15
C LEU A 33 -11.79 28.16 37.85
N LEU A 34 -11.17 27.02 38.21
CA LEU A 34 -11.50 26.07 39.32
C LEU A 34 -12.81 25.24 39.39
N ALA A 35 -12.60 23.92 39.53
CA ALA A 35 -13.08 23.02 40.60
C ALA A 35 -13.97 21.81 40.19
N GLY A 36 -13.37 20.61 40.38
CA GLY A 36 -13.93 19.52 41.19
C GLY A 36 -15.03 18.62 40.62
N LEU A 37 -14.73 17.32 40.48
CA LEU A 37 -15.36 16.25 41.29
C LEU A 37 -14.84 14.86 40.91
N THR A 38 -14.54 14.11 41.97
CA THR A 38 -14.08 12.72 42.04
C THR A 38 -15.23 11.72 41.84
N HIS A 39 -14.97 10.57 41.22
CA HIS A 39 -15.66 9.33 41.59
C HIS A 39 -14.77 8.10 41.38
N ARG A 40 -14.54 7.37 42.48
CA ARG A 40 -14.09 5.97 42.50
C ARG A 40 -15.32 5.06 42.40
N CYS A 41 -15.17 3.91 41.75
CA CYS A 41 -15.90 2.70 42.12
C CYS A 41 -14.99 1.48 41.94
N LEU A 42 -15.14 0.52 42.85
CA LEU A 42 -14.27 -0.64 43.12
C LEU A 42 -15.10 -1.93 43.02
N CYS A 43 -14.37 -3.05 42.84
CA CYS A 43 -14.77 -4.47 42.97
C CYS A 43 -15.56 -5.08 41.79
N SER A 44 -15.45 -6.37 41.45
CA SER A 44 -15.00 -7.55 42.21
C SER A 44 -14.48 -8.67 41.28
N SER A 45 -13.55 -9.48 41.77
CA SER A 45 -13.10 -10.76 41.23
C SER A 45 -13.80 -11.94 41.94
N ALA A 46 -14.13 -13.01 41.22
CA ALA A 46 -14.37 -14.34 41.80
C ALA A 46 -13.98 -15.45 40.82
N ALA A 47 -13.26 -16.44 41.33
CA ALA A 47 -12.80 -17.64 40.66
C ALA A 47 -13.72 -18.84 40.93
N GLY A 48 -13.71 -19.84 40.05
CA GLY A 48 -14.29 -21.17 40.27
C GLY A 48 -14.02 -22.08 39.07
N GLY A 49 -13.27 -23.16 39.28
CA GLY A 49 -12.87 -24.10 38.22
C GLY A 49 -13.72 -25.38 38.15
N ALA A 50 -13.61 -26.09 37.03
CA ALA A 50 -13.78 -27.54 36.92
C ALA A 50 -13.18 -28.04 35.59
N SER A 51 -12.53 -29.21 35.66
CA SER A 51 -11.91 -29.98 34.57
C SER A 51 -12.95 -30.91 33.91
N MET A 52 -12.87 -31.11 32.58
CA MET A 52 -12.87 -32.42 31.90
C MET A 52 -12.90 -32.31 30.37
N ALA A 53 -12.12 -33.19 29.74
CA ALA A 53 -12.18 -33.74 28.37
C ALA A 53 -11.78 -32.86 27.16
N GLU A 54 -10.71 -33.31 26.49
CA GLU A 54 -10.28 -32.93 25.15
C GLU A 54 -11.23 -33.51 24.07
N GLU A 55 -11.79 -32.63 23.24
CA GLU A 55 -11.98 -32.81 21.79
C GLU A 55 -11.74 -31.43 21.13
N PRO A 56 -11.02 -31.31 20.00
CA PRO A 56 -10.85 -30.01 19.37
C PRO A 56 -12.11 -29.67 18.59
N LEU A 57 -13.02 -28.95 19.26
CA LEU A 57 -14.15 -28.29 18.62
C LEU A 57 -13.59 -27.14 17.76
N VAL A 58 -13.58 -27.35 16.43
CA VAL A 58 -13.47 -26.28 15.44
C VAL A 58 -14.65 -25.32 15.69
N THR A 59 -14.40 -24.22 16.39
CA THR A 59 -15.37 -23.14 16.54
C THR A 59 -15.24 -22.19 15.35
N ALA A 60 -16.11 -22.37 14.38
CA ALA A 60 -16.47 -21.32 13.44
C ALA A 60 -17.23 -20.20 14.18
N GLY A 61 -17.06 -18.97 13.71
CA GLY A 61 -17.98 -17.88 14.01
C GLY A 61 -17.47 -16.84 15.00
N SER A 62 -16.41 -16.12 14.65
CA SER A 62 -16.36 -14.70 15.00
C SER A 62 -15.43 -13.94 14.07
N ASN A 63 -15.92 -12.80 13.56
CA ASN A 63 -15.22 -11.90 12.66
C ASN A 63 -14.17 -11.06 13.41
N PHE A 64 -13.62 -11.57 14.52
CA PHE A 64 -12.70 -10.82 15.36
C PHE A 64 -11.34 -10.72 14.68
N PRO A 65 -10.70 -9.53 14.75
CA PRO A 65 -9.35 -9.39 14.25
C PRO A 65 -8.40 -10.36 14.97
N LEU A 66 -7.60 -11.11 14.21
CA LEU A 66 -6.57 -12.00 14.74
C LEU A 66 -5.32 -11.17 15.04
N ASP A 67 -4.93 -11.08 16.31
CA ASP A 67 -3.77 -10.31 16.73
C ASP A 67 -2.55 -11.20 16.95
N TYR A 68 -1.63 -11.13 15.99
CA TYR A 68 -0.42 -11.95 15.99
C TYR A 68 0.72 -11.29 16.81
N ARG A 69 0.55 -10.12 17.43
CA ARG A 69 1.65 -9.49 18.21
C ARG A 69 2.15 -10.32 19.41
N GLN A 70 1.38 -11.30 19.88
CA GLN A 70 1.67 -12.03 21.12
C GLN A 70 2.57 -13.27 20.95
N GLU A 71 2.65 -13.84 19.75
CA GLU A 71 3.31 -15.16 19.57
C GLU A 71 4.82 -15.08 19.25
N GLN A 72 5.31 -13.90 18.85
CA GLN A 72 6.74 -13.60 18.61
C GLN A 72 6.98 -12.10 18.87
N ASP A 73 8.17 -11.72 19.36
CA ASP A 73 8.62 -10.33 19.44
C ASP A 73 8.75 -9.74 18.02
N VAL A 74 7.63 -9.22 17.50
CA VAL A 74 7.57 -8.50 16.22
C VAL A 74 7.61 -6.99 16.43
N THR A 75 8.06 -6.27 15.42
CA THR A 75 8.10 -4.81 15.47
C THR A 75 6.69 -4.23 15.42
N CYS A 76 6.20 -3.70 16.55
CA CYS A 76 4.88 -3.07 16.64
C CYS A 76 4.87 -1.63 16.11
N SER A 77 3.71 -1.19 15.60
CA SER A 77 3.48 0.22 15.29
C SER A 77 3.52 1.07 16.57
N ARG A 78 3.94 2.34 16.44
CA ARG A 78 4.01 3.28 17.57
C ARG A 78 3.55 4.66 17.12
N ARG A 79 3.01 5.42 18.06
CA ARG A 79 2.68 6.84 17.90
C ARG A 79 3.54 7.71 18.82
N ASP A 80 3.84 8.92 18.39
CA ASP A 80 4.46 9.95 19.23
C ASP A 80 3.44 10.63 20.15
N SER A 81 3.90 11.61 20.93
CA SER A 81 3.05 12.41 21.84
C SER A 81 1.99 13.26 21.12
N HIS A 82 2.08 13.43 19.80
CA HIS A 82 1.11 14.14 18.96
C HIS A 82 0.14 13.19 18.25
N GLY A 83 0.21 11.89 18.56
CA GLY A 83 -0.63 10.86 17.98
C GLY A 83 -0.25 10.50 16.54
N CYS A 84 0.92 10.95 16.04
CA CYS A 84 1.41 10.63 14.71
C CYS A 84 2.21 9.33 14.74
N PHE A 85 2.05 8.48 13.74
CA PHE A 85 2.83 7.25 13.63
C PHE A 85 4.30 7.53 13.35
N VAL A 86 5.17 6.71 13.96
CA VAL A 86 6.62 6.82 13.83
C VAL A 86 7.23 5.55 13.28
N ASN A 87 8.22 5.71 12.40
CA ASN A 87 9.02 4.59 11.92
C ASN A 87 9.90 4.05 13.06
N PRO A 88 9.86 2.75 13.37
CA PRO A 88 10.66 2.15 14.43
C PRO A 88 12.10 1.82 14.02
N TRP A 89 12.41 1.81 12.71
CA TRP A 89 13.72 1.37 12.20
C TRP A 89 14.74 2.50 12.11
N THR A 90 15.99 2.19 12.42
CA THR A 90 17.13 3.13 12.33
C THR A 90 17.49 3.51 10.89
N THR A 91 17.05 2.71 9.92
CA THR A 91 17.13 2.97 8.48
C THR A 91 16.20 4.10 8.02
N TRP A 92 15.22 4.48 8.84
CA TRP A 92 14.36 5.63 8.56
C TRP A 92 15.07 6.94 8.82
N GLN A 93 15.24 7.73 7.77
CA GLN A 93 15.72 9.11 7.85
C GLN A 93 14.84 9.96 6.93
N PHE A 94 13.97 10.78 7.52
CA PHE A 94 13.19 11.72 6.71
C PHE A 94 14.06 12.94 6.41
N PRO A 95 14.41 13.20 5.13
CA PRO A 95 15.12 14.43 4.79
C PRO A 95 14.23 15.63 5.10
N SER A 96 14.80 16.70 5.64
CA SER A 96 14.01 17.91 5.91
C SER A 96 13.38 18.44 4.61
N TYR A 97 12.20 19.04 4.70
CA TYR A 97 11.52 19.61 3.52
C TYR A 97 12.39 20.59 2.72
N SER A 98 13.26 21.34 3.39
CA SER A 98 14.22 22.23 2.72
C SER A 98 15.30 21.47 1.96
N THR A 99 15.84 20.38 2.54
CA THR A 99 16.78 19.49 1.86
C THR A 99 16.13 18.87 0.64
N ILE A 100 14.89 18.40 0.77
CA ILE A 100 14.17 17.81 -0.35
C ILE A 100 13.93 18.83 -1.47
N ALA A 101 13.44 20.02 -1.12
CA ALA A 101 13.21 21.09 -2.09
C ALA A 101 14.51 21.50 -2.80
N ARG A 102 15.61 21.67 -2.06
CA ARG A 102 16.93 21.98 -2.64
C ARG A 102 17.37 20.90 -3.60
N LEU A 103 17.32 19.64 -3.18
CA LEU A 103 17.82 18.54 -3.97
C LEU A 103 17.00 18.35 -5.24
N PHE A 104 15.66 18.48 -5.20
CA PHE A 104 14.85 18.45 -6.42
C PHE A 104 15.09 19.63 -7.36
N LEU A 105 15.48 20.80 -6.85
CA LEU A 105 15.86 21.96 -7.67
C LEU A 105 17.25 21.80 -8.30
N THR A 106 18.17 21.09 -7.64
CA THR A 106 19.55 20.93 -8.11
C THR A 106 19.78 19.65 -8.89
N GLU A 107 19.04 18.59 -8.58
CA GLU A 107 19.18 17.30 -9.24
C GLU A 107 18.62 17.35 -10.65
N LYS A 108 19.34 16.72 -11.56
CA LYS A 108 18.89 16.59 -12.94
C LYS A 108 17.82 15.51 -13.00
N ASN A 109 16.64 15.89 -13.47
CA ASN A 109 15.61 14.91 -13.78
C ASN A 109 16.06 14.08 -15.00
N ASN A 110 16.35 12.80 -14.78
CA ASN A 110 16.77 11.85 -15.81
C ASN A 110 15.66 10.83 -16.16
N SER A 111 14.40 11.15 -15.84
CA SER A 111 13.26 10.26 -16.11
C SER A 111 13.08 9.94 -17.58
N ASN A 112 13.38 10.90 -18.47
CA ASN A 112 13.44 10.74 -19.93
C ASN A 112 12.22 10.01 -20.52
N VAL A 113 11.03 10.23 -19.92
CA VAL A 113 9.79 9.67 -20.43
C VAL A 113 9.53 10.26 -21.83
N PRO A 114 9.41 9.43 -22.88
CA PRO A 114 9.13 9.91 -24.22
C PRO A 114 7.79 10.61 -24.30
N SER A 115 7.71 11.73 -25.04
CA SER A 115 6.44 12.39 -25.35
C SER A 115 5.70 11.72 -26.51
N ALA A 116 6.43 10.98 -27.37
CA ALA A 116 5.86 10.28 -28.52
C ALA A 116 5.12 9.01 -28.08
N LYS A 117 3.84 8.92 -28.47
CA LYS A 117 2.99 7.79 -28.11
C LYS A 117 3.51 6.48 -28.70
N GLU A 118 4.06 6.52 -29.91
CA GLU A 118 4.56 5.35 -30.64
C GLU A 118 5.74 4.69 -29.92
N VAL A 119 6.59 5.50 -29.28
CA VAL A 119 7.70 4.98 -28.47
C VAL A 119 7.16 4.34 -27.20
N LEU A 120 6.22 5.00 -26.51
CA LEU A 120 5.61 4.44 -25.30
C LEU A 120 4.83 3.15 -25.59
N ASP A 121 4.10 3.07 -26.70
CA ASP A 121 3.37 1.87 -27.09
C ASP A 121 4.29 0.70 -27.43
N ARG A 122 5.49 0.98 -27.98
CA ARG A 122 6.48 -0.05 -28.28
C ARG A 122 7.18 -0.57 -27.01
N GLU A 123 7.59 0.33 -26.13
CA GLU A 123 8.40 -0.03 -24.95
C GLU A 123 7.54 -0.47 -23.75
N LEU A 124 6.33 0.07 -23.62
CA LEU A 124 5.38 -0.19 -22.53
C LEU A 124 3.97 -0.39 -23.11
N PRO A 125 3.73 -1.47 -23.85
CA PRO A 125 2.43 -1.74 -24.43
C PRO A 125 1.35 -1.83 -23.34
N ILE A 126 0.15 -1.38 -23.68
CA ILE A 126 -1.06 -1.61 -22.88
C ILE A 126 -1.82 -2.73 -23.58
N GLU A 127 -2.04 -3.82 -22.86
CA GLU A 127 -2.82 -4.97 -23.27
C GLU A 127 -4.21 -4.90 -22.63
N GLU A 128 -5.21 -5.41 -23.35
CA GLU A 128 -6.55 -5.55 -22.79
C GLU A 128 -6.57 -6.73 -21.80
N PRO A 129 -6.97 -6.53 -20.53
CA PRO A 129 -6.99 -7.62 -19.56
C PRO A 129 -7.91 -8.76 -19.98
N TYR A 130 -7.50 -10.00 -19.72
CA TYR A 130 -8.23 -11.17 -20.21
C TYR A 130 -9.71 -11.22 -19.77
N PHE A 131 -10.03 -10.67 -18.60
CA PHE A 131 -11.36 -10.67 -18.01
C PHE A 131 -12.33 -9.73 -18.73
N VAL A 132 -11.84 -8.81 -19.57
CA VAL A 132 -12.72 -7.98 -20.42
C VAL A 132 -13.44 -8.85 -21.45
N GLN A 133 -12.72 -9.81 -22.04
CA GLN A 133 -13.26 -10.74 -23.01
C GLN A 133 -13.84 -12.02 -22.37
N ARG A 134 -13.30 -12.43 -21.22
CA ARG A 134 -13.63 -13.69 -20.54
C ARG A 134 -13.87 -13.49 -19.04
N PRO A 135 -14.87 -12.69 -18.64
CA PRO A 135 -15.13 -12.37 -17.23
C PRO A 135 -15.53 -13.59 -16.39
N ASP A 136 -16.06 -14.63 -17.03
CA ASP A 136 -16.45 -15.91 -16.43
C ASP A 136 -15.25 -16.74 -15.93
N GLN A 137 -14.04 -16.45 -16.43
CA GLN A 137 -12.82 -17.15 -16.04
C GLN A 137 -12.13 -16.54 -14.80
N CYS A 138 -12.72 -15.50 -14.21
CA CYS A 138 -12.20 -14.83 -13.03
C CYS A 138 -12.63 -15.53 -11.73
N GLY A 139 -11.75 -15.50 -10.73
CA GLY A 139 -12.00 -16.08 -9.42
C GLY A 139 -11.46 -17.51 -9.31
N LEU A 140 -10.18 -17.68 -9.60
CA LEU A 140 -9.47 -18.95 -9.50
C LEU A 140 -9.71 -19.66 -8.16
N THR A 141 -9.98 -20.96 -8.25
CA THR A 141 -10.05 -21.87 -7.11
C THR A 141 -8.86 -22.83 -7.12
N GLY A 142 -8.51 -23.36 -5.94
CA GLY A 142 -7.40 -24.32 -5.78
C GLY A 142 -6.01 -23.67 -5.67
N PRO A 143 -4.94 -24.46 -5.87
CA PRO A 143 -3.57 -24.08 -5.53
C PRO A 143 -2.91 -23.24 -6.63
N SER A 144 -3.50 -22.09 -6.95
CA SER A 144 -2.89 -21.13 -7.89
C SER A 144 -3.25 -19.69 -7.54
N VAL A 145 -2.34 -18.78 -7.90
CA VAL A 145 -2.55 -17.33 -7.84
C VAL A 145 -2.47 -16.79 -9.25
N ARG A 146 -3.38 -15.88 -9.63
CA ARG A 146 -3.23 -15.07 -10.85
C ARG A 146 -3.16 -13.60 -10.47
N ALA A 147 -2.23 -12.90 -11.10
CA ALA A 147 -2.10 -11.46 -10.98
C ALA A 147 -2.26 -10.81 -12.36
N THR A 148 -2.99 -9.70 -12.40
CA THR A 148 -3.11 -8.82 -13.56
C THR A 148 -2.60 -7.45 -13.17
N TRP A 149 -1.55 -6.97 -13.84
CA TRP A 149 -0.96 -5.67 -13.49
C TRP A 149 -1.72 -4.54 -14.19
N LEU A 150 -2.45 -3.73 -13.42
CA LEU A 150 -3.25 -2.61 -13.95
C LEU A 150 -2.45 -1.29 -14.05
N GLY A 151 -1.13 -1.38 -13.83
CA GLY A 151 -0.21 -0.27 -13.77
C GLY A 151 0.03 0.23 -12.34
N HIS A 152 1.17 0.86 -12.15
CA HIS A 152 1.64 1.38 -10.87
C HIS A 152 1.65 0.29 -9.79
N ALA A 153 1.05 0.54 -8.62
CA ALA A 153 0.84 -0.43 -7.55
C ALA A 153 -0.52 -1.16 -7.63
N SER A 154 -1.29 -0.95 -8.70
CA SER A 154 -2.59 -1.58 -8.88
C SER A 154 -2.47 -2.98 -9.49
N VAL A 155 -2.79 -4.00 -8.71
CA VAL A 155 -2.76 -5.41 -9.13
C VAL A 155 -4.09 -6.05 -8.78
N LEU A 156 -4.77 -6.62 -9.78
CA LEU A 156 -5.93 -7.48 -9.55
C LEU A 156 -5.41 -8.90 -9.32
N VAL A 157 -5.73 -9.47 -8.16
CA VAL A 157 -5.25 -10.77 -7.71
C VAL A 157 -6.42 -11.72 -7.54
N GLU A 158 -6.24 -12.95 -8.00
CA GLU A 158 -7.19 -14.04 -7.88
C GLU A 158 -6.53 -15.22 -7.19
N MET A 159 -7.08 -15.63 -6.05
CA MET A 159 -6.64 -16.82 -5.31
C MET A 159 -7.75 -17.28 -4.37
N GLU A 160 -7.84 -18.58 -4.11
CA GLU A 160 -8.75 -19.12 -3.08
C GLU A 160 -10.23 -18.76 -3.28
N GLY A 161 -10.64 -18.60 -4.54
CA GLY A 161 -11.99 -18.16 -4.90
C GLY A 161 -12.26 -16.68 -4.63
N LEU A 162 -11.25 -15.90 -4.20
CA LEU A 162 -11.35 -14.45 -4.02
C LEU A 162 -10.72 -13.70 -5.19
N VAL A 163 -11.29 -12.53 -5.48
CA VAL A 163 -10.77 -11.51 -6.39
C VAL A 163 -10.60 -10.22 -5.59
N PHE A 164 -9.37 -9.72 -5.49
CA PHE A 164 -9.09 -8.49 -4.77
C PHE A 164 -8.12 -7.59 -5.51
N LEU A 165 -8.11 -6.31 -5.15
CA LEU A 165 -7.36 -5.27 -5.82
C LEU A 165 -6.45 -4.54 -4.83
N THR A 166 -5.20 -4.32 -5.20
CA THR A 166 -4.25 -3.50 -4.42
C THR A 166 -4.30 -2.06 -4.92
N ASP A 167 -4.26 -1.07 -4.02
CA ASP A 167 -4.03 0.35 -4.31
C ASP A 167 -4.59 0.85 -5.66
N PRO A 168 -5.93 0.84 -5.85
CA PRO A 168 -6.55 1.15 -7.14
C PRO A 168 -6.34 2.61 -7.54
N MET A 169 -5.64 2.82 -8.67
CA MET A 169 -5.33 4.13 -9.25
C MET A 169 -5.73 4.19 -10.73
N PHE A 170 -7.00 4.50 -11.01
CA PHE A 170 -7.56 4.61 -12.37
C PHE A 170 -7.55 6.04 -12.92
N SER A 171 -7.38 7.05 -12.05
CA SER A 171 -7.29 8.44 -12.48
C SER A 171 -6.08 8.74 -13.34
N GLN A 172 -6.19 9.81 -14.13
CA GLN A 172 -5.11 10.32 -14.98
C GLN A 172 -3.99 10.99 -14.17
N ARG A 173 -4.30 11.53 -12.98
CA ARG A 173 -3.33 12.21 -12.12
C ARG A 173 -3.40 11.74 -10.68
N ALA A 174 -2.23 11.50 -10.10
CA ALA A 174 -2.07 11.26 -8.66
C ALA A 174 -1.99 12.59 -7.92
N SER A 175 -3.14 13.23 -7.68
CA SER A 175 -3.21 14.60 -7.16
C SER A 175 -4.54 14.92 -6.48
N PRO A 176 -4.58 15.86 -5.52
CA PRO A 176 -5.86 16.40 -5.01
C PRO A 176 -6.64 17.22 -6.05
N VAL A 177 -6.03 17.59 -7.19
CA VAL A 177 -6.65 18.43 -8.22
C VAL A 177 -6.35 17.90 -9.63
N ALA A 178 -7.34 17.97 -10.52
CA ALA A 178 -7.22 17.41 -11.88
C ALA A 178 -6.24 18.15 -12.81
N PHE A 179 -5.87 19.40 -12.52
CA PHE A 179 -5.06 20.24 -13.41
C PHE A 179 -3.56 20.27 -13.08
N MET A 180 -3.13 19.66 -11.98
CA MET A 180 -1.74 19.73 -11.49
C MET A 180 -1.35 18.44 -10.76
N GLY A 181 -0.06 18.17 -10.63
CA GLY A 181 0.48 16.95 -10.02
C GLY A 181 0.86 15.90 -11.08
N PRO A 182 1.47 14.77 -10.67
CA PRO A 182 1.94 13.74 -11.59
C PRO A 182 0.81 13.21 -12.47
N LYS A 183 0.98 13.27 -13.80
CA LYS A 183 0.10 12.62 -14.76
C LYS A 183 0.72 11.27 -15.14
N ARG A 184 -0.09 10.22 -15.25
CA ARG A 184 0.38 8.94 -15.80
C ARG A 184 0.78 9.11 -17.27
N TYR A 185 1.80 8.38 -17.69
CA TYR A 185 2.22 8.32 -19.10
C TYR A 185 1.78 7.04 -19.80
N ARG A 186 1.26 6.06 -19.05
CA ARG A 186 0.49 4.92 -19.57
C ARG A 186 -0.88 4.91 -18.93
N ASP A 187 -1.93 4.84 -19.74
CA ASP A 187 -3.32 4.76 -19.29
C ASP A 187 -3.59 3.44 -18.52
N PRO A 188 -4.63 3.39 -17.66
CA PRO A 188 -5.07 2.12 -17.11
C PRO A 188 -5.56 1.20 -18.25
N PRO A 189 -5.29 -0.11 -18.18
CA PRO A 189 -5.61 -1.04 -19.27
C PRO A 189 -7.11 -1.38 -19.37
N CYS A 190 -7.92 -1.00 -18.37
CA CYS A 190 -9.37 -1.14 -18.38
C CYS A 190 -10.04 -0.04 -17.55
N THR A 191 -11.35 0.13 -17.70
CA THR A 191 -12.16 0.98 -16.81
C THR A 191 -12.62 0.22 -15.57
N ILE A 192 -13.14 0.95 -14.57
CA ILE A 192 -13.71 0.34 -13.37
C ILE A 192 -14.93 -0.51 -13.73
N GLU A 193 -15.73 -0.14 -14.73
CA GLU A 193 -16.91 -0.89 -15.21
C GLU A 193 -16.52 -2.24 -15.84
N GLN A 194 -15.31 -2.34 -16.40
CA GLN A 194 -14.80 -3.56 -17.02
C GLN A 194 -14.15 -4.52 -16.02
N LEU A 195 -13.93 -4.12 -14.77
CA LEU A 195 -13.40 -5.04 -13.74
C LEU A 195 -14.38 -6.21 -13.54
N PRO A 196 -13.89 -7.42 -13.20
CA PRO A 196 -14.74 -8.54 -12.83
C PRO A 196 -15.42 -8.28 -11.47
N ARG A 197 -16.08 -9.29 -10.90
CA ARG A 197 -16.48 -9.24 -9.49
C ARG A 197 -15.26 -8.92 -8.62
N LEU A 198 -15.47 -8.17 -7.54
CA LEU A 198 -14.42 -7.78 -6.62
C LEU A 198 -14.92 -7.99 -5.19
N ASP A 199 -14.19 -8.81 -4.44
CA ASP A 199 -14.54 -9.15 -3.06
C ASP A 199 -13.87 -8.20 -2.06
N ALA A 200 -12.66 -7.74 -2.38
CA ALA A 200 -11.91 -6.82 -1.53
C ALA A 200 -11.01 -5.83 -2.28
N VAL A 201 -10.73 -4.71 -1.61
CA VAL A 201 -9.60 -3.82 -1.92
C VAL A 201 -8.69 -3.75 -0.70
N VAL A 202 -7.37 -3.77 -0.91
CA VAL A 202 -6.38 -3.46 0.12
C VAL A 202 -5.69 -2.13 -0.22
N ILE A 203 -5.59 -1.25 0.77
CA ILE A 203 -4.89 0.04 0.66
C ILE A 203 -3.60 -0.03 1.50
N SER A 204 -2.44 0.22 0.90
CA SER A 204 -1.16 0.22 1.62
C SER A 204 -0.96 1.48 2.47
N HIS A 205 -1.28 2.65 1.92
CA HIS A 205 -1.07 3.95 2.57
C HIS A 205 -1.84 5.07 1.84
N THR A 206 -1.64 6.31 2.30
CA THR A 206 -2.51 7.44 1.95
C THR A 206 -2.09 8.28 0.76
N HIS A 207 -0.95 8.04 0.11
CA HIS A 207 -0.51 8.90 -0.99
C HIS A 207 -1.46 8.84 -2.18
N TYR A 208 -1.51 9.93 -2.96
CA TYR A 208 -2.49 10.11 -4.03
C TYR A 208 -2.39 9.12 -5.18
N ASP A 209 -1.23 8.49 -5.36
CA ASP A 209 -0.98 7.45 -6.35
C ASP A 209 -1.35 6.03 -5.88
N HIS A 210 -1.75 5.88 -4.60
CA HIS A 210 -2.17 4.61 -3.99
C HIS A 210 -3.61 4.67 -3.45
N LEU A 211 -4.06 5.85 -3.01
CA LEU A 211 -5.40 6.14 -2.54
C LEU A 211 -6.01 7.26 -3.38
N ASP A 212 -6.60 6.86 -4.50
CA ASP A 212 -7.26 7.74 -5.45
C ASP A 212 -8.74 7.93 -5.09
N ALA A 213 -9.15 9.17 -4.84
CA ALA A 213 -10.51 9.47 -4.40
C ALA A 213 -11.55 9.11 -5.48
N ASP A 214 -11.23 9.35 -6.75
CA ASP A 214 -12.15 9.07 -7.86
C ASP A 214 -12.29 7.55 -8.09
N SER A 215 -11.19 6.80 -7.99
CA SER A 215 -11.23 5.33 -8.04
C SER A 215 -12.04 4.75 -6.87
N VAL A 216 -11.84 5.26 -5.65
CA VAL A 216 -12.61 4.82 -4.48
C VAL A 216 -14.10 5.10 -4.67
N ALA A 217 -14.47 6.30 -5.10
CA ALA A 217 -15.85 6.67 -5.34
C ALA A 217 -16.51 5.79 -6.42
N ALA A 218 -15.83 5.55 -7.53
CA ALA A 218 -16.33 4.74 -8.63
C ALA A 218 -16.45 3.25 -8.27
N LEU A 219 -15.47 2.68 -7.56
CA LEU A 219 -15.54 1.31 -7.04
C LEU A 219 -16.70 1.14 -6.06
N ASN A 220 -16.84 2.08 -5.12
CA ASN A 220 -17.93 2.05 -4.15
C ASN A 220 -19.30 2.22 -4.82
N ALA A 221 -19.43 3.10 -5.81
CA ALA A 221 -20.66 3.25 -6.58
C ALA A 221 -21.04 1.97 -7.35
N ARG A 222 -20.05 1.23 -7.85
CA ARG A 222 -20.27 0.00 -8.61
C ARG A 222 -20.60 -1.22 -7.73
N PHE A 223 -19.83 -1.44 -6.67
CA PHE A 223 -19.88 -2.67 -5.88
C PHE A 223 -20.62 -2.50 -4.53
N GLY A 224 -20.74 -1.27 -4.02
CA GLY A 224 -21.41 -0.97 -2.76
C GLY A 224 -20.88 -1.79 -1.58
N SER A 225 -21.78 -2.23 -0.71
CA SER A 225 -21.45 -2.96 0.52
C SER A 225 -20.90 -4.38 0.30
N SER A 226 -21.01 -4.92 -0.91
CA SER A 226 -20.41 -6.22 -1.26
C SER A 226 -18.87 -6.16 -1.30
N LEU A 227 -18.30 -4.98 -1.57
CA LEU A 227 -16.87 -4.77 -1.58
C LEU A 227 -16.34 -4.44 -0.18
N ARG A 228 -15.41 -5.25 0.33
CA ARG A 228 -14.72 -4.96 1.58
C ARG A 228 -13.45 -4.15 1.34
N TRP A 229 -13.25 -3.08 2.11
CA TRP A 229 -12.04 -2.27 2.08
C TRP A 229 -11.17 -2.59 3.29
N PHE A 230 -9.97 -3.12 3.07
CA PHE A 230 -8.97 -3.30 4.10
C PHE A 230 -7.98 -2.14 4.06
N VAL A 231 -7.86 -1.42 5.17
CA VAL A 231 -7.05 -0.19 5.26
C VAL A 231 -6.20 -0.16 6.53
N PRO A 232 -5.06 0.57 6.53
CA PRO A 232 -4.24 0.71 7.72
C PRO A 232 -4.92 1.60 8.78
N LEU A 233 -4.52 1.43 10.03
CA LEU A 233 -5.04 2.16 11.19
C LEU A 233 -5.01 3.69 11.01
N GLY A 234 -6.13 4.38 11.26
CA GLY A 234 -6.31 5.83 11.09
C GLY A 234 -6.91 6.26 9.75
N LEU A 235 -7.40 5.33 8.92
CA LEU A 235 -7.95 5.59 7.59
C LEU A 235 -9.46 5.32 7.46
N ALA A 236 -10.08 4.66 8.44
CA ALA A 236 -11.51 4.34 8.41
C ALA A 236 -12.38 5.59 8.19
N GLU A 237 -12.10 6.67 8.91
CA GLU A 237 -12.86 7.92 8.80
C GLU A 237 -12.80 8.52 7.39
N TRP A 238 -11.63 8.45 6.74
CA TRP A 238 -11.48 8.93 5.37
C TRP A 238 -12.32 8.09 4.39
N MET A 239 -12.26 6.76 4.52
CA MET A 239 -13.02 5.83 3.66
C MET A 239 -14.53 6.02 3.84
N GLN A 240 -15.01 6.18 5.07
CA GLN A 240 -16.41 6.42 5.39
C GLN A 240 -16.89 7.76 4.82
N LYS A 241 -16.07 8.82 4.90
CA LYS A 241 -16.37 10.12 4.27
C LYS A 241 -16.42 10.03 2.73
N ALA A 242 -15.68 9.09 2.14
CA ALA A 242 -15.77 8.76 0.72
C ALA A 242 -16.98 7.87 0.36
N GLY A 243 -17.83 7.52 1.35
CA GLY A 243 -19.04 6.73 1.17
C GLY A 243 -18.87 5.22 1.30
N CYS A 244 -17.68 4.74 1.68
CA CYS A 244 -17.43 3.30 1.85
C CYS A 244 -18.03 2.81 3.16
N GLU A 245 -18.97 1.85 3.09
CA GLU A 245 -19.68 1.33 4.27
C GLU A 245 -18.97 0.12 4.90
N ASN A 246 -18.33 -0.72 4.09
CA ASN A 246 -17.74 -1.98 4.52
C ASN A 246 -16.21 -1.86 4.63
N VAL A 247 -15.75 -1.16 5.67
CA VAL A 247 -14.33 -0.84 5.90
C VAL A 247 -13.80 -1.60 7.11
N THR A 248 -12.66 -2.26 6.95
CA THR A 248 -11.91 -2.94 8.00
C THR A 248 -10.56 -2.25 8.16
N GLU A 249 -10.40 -1.58 9.29
CA GLU A 249 -9.18 -0.86 9.64
C GLU A 249 -8.29 -1.73 10.54
N LEU A 250 -7.01 -1.87 10.19
CA LEU A 250 -6.09 -2.81 10.83
C LEU A 250 -4.75 -2.16 11.19
N ASP A 251 -4.29 -2.46 12.40
CA ASP A 251 -2.90 -2.22 12.82
C ASP A 251 -1.97 -3.30 12.26
N TRP A 252 -0.66 -3.08 12.31
CA TRP A 252 0.30 -4.10 11.92
C TRP A 252 0.14 -5.37 12.74
N TRP A 253 0.31 -6.51 12.06
CA TRP A 253 0.16 -7.87 12.57
C TRP A 253 -1.26 -8.24 12.98
N VAL A 254 -2.23 -7.38 12.67
CA VAL A 254 -3.65 -7.67 12.88
C VAL A 254 -4.25 -8.14 11.57
N GLY A 255 -4.88 -9.31 11.62
CA GLY A 255 -5.57 -9.95 10.50
C GLY A 255 -7.08 -9.85 10.61
N SER A 256 -7.76 -9.86 9.47
CA SER A 256 -9.21 -9.99 9.43
C SER A 256 -9.64 -10.78 8.18
N ARG A 257 -10.89 -11.24 8.17
CA ARG A 257 -11.45 -12.12 7.15
C ARG A 257 -12.67 -11.47 6.52
N ILE A 258 -13.02 -11.94 5.32
CA ILE A 258 -14.26 -11.55 4.67
C ILE A 258 -15.35 -12.54 5.14
N PRO A 259 -16.52 -12.08 5.64
CA PRO A 259 -17.62 -12.97 5.98
C PRO A 259 -17.97 -13.90 4.82
N GLY A 260 -18.06 -15.20 5.08
CA GLY A 260 -18.30 -16.22 4.05
C GLY A 260 -17.02 -16.77 3.38
N HIS A 261 -15.85 -16.20 3.68
CA HIS A 261 -14.53 -16.66 3.22
C HIS A 261 -13.57 -16.83 4.41
N ASP A 262 -13.99 -17.62 5.40
CA ASP A 262 -13.32 -17.75 6.70
C ASP A 262 -11.94 -18.43 6.64
N ASN A 263 -11.59 -18.98 5.49
CA ASN A 263 -10.32 -19.66 5.22
C ASN A 263 -9.24 -18.73 4.66
N VAL A 264 -9.57 -17.49 4.28
CA VAL A 264 -8.61 -16.50 3.78
C VAL A 264 -8.52 -15.33 4.75
N THR A 265 -7.30 -15.03 5.21
CA THR A 265 -7.05 -13.95 6.16
C THR A 265 -6.17 -12.88 5.54
N PHE A 266 -6.58 -11.62 5.68
CA PHE A 266 -5.88 -10.42 5.26
C PHE A 266 -5.21 -9.79 6.48
N PHE A 267 -3.88 -9.75 6.48
CA PHE A 267 -3.08 -9.11 7.53
C PHE A 267 -2.49 -7.81 7.02
N CYS A 268 -2.67 -6.74 7.79
CA CYS A 268 -1.86 -5.54 7.64
C CYS A 268 -0.48 -5.83 8.24
N THR A 269 0.59 -5.75 7.44
CA THR A 269 1.97 -6.01 7.88
C THR A 269 2.83 -4.76 7.78
N PRO A 270 3.98 -4.67 8.48
CA PRO A 270 4.77 -3.44 8.44
C PRO A 270 5.40 -3.15 7.08
N ALA A 271 5.66 -1.87 6.85
CA ALA A 271 6.49 -1.33 5.79
C ALA A 271 7.22 -0.09 6.35
N GLN A 272 8.35 0.31 5.75
CA GLN A 272 9.05 1.54 6.11
C GLN A 272 8.67 2.66 5.14
N HIS A 273 7.61 3.39 5.47
CA HIS A 273 7.11 4.50 4.66
C HIS A 273 6.48 5.59 5.53
N TRP A 274 5.60 6.40 4.95
CA TRP A 274 4.91 7.50 5.62
C TRP A 274 3.58 7.80 4.93
N CYS A 275 2.77 8.64 5.57
CA CYS A 275 1.46 9.04 5.09
C CYS A 275 1.32 10.56 5.10
N LYS A 276 0.77 11.12 4.02
CA LYS A 276 0.37 12.53 3.95
C LYS A 276 -0.56 12.78 2.77
N ARG A 277 -1.63 13.53 2.98
CA ARG A 277 -2.51 14.04 1.92
C ARG A 277 -2.64 15.56 1.99
N THR A 278 -2.75 16.09 3.19
CA THR A 278 -2.92 17.52 3.43
C THR A 278 -1.69 18.11 4.14
N PRO A 279 -1.56 19.44 4.27
CA PRO A 279 -0.41 20.05 4.94
C PRO A 279 -0.28 19.73 6.44
N VAL A 280 -1.29 19.12 7.06
CA VAL A 280 -1.41 18.97 8.52
C VAL A 280 -1.69 17.53 8.98
N ASP A 281 -1.63 16.55 8.08
CA ASP A 281 -1.97 15.15 8.37
C ASP A 281 -0.80 14.17 8.28
N ASP A 282 0.44 14.68 8.31
CA ASP A 282 1.65 13.87 8.37
C ASP A 282 1.50 12.74 9.39
N ASN A 283 1.54 11.50 8.90
CA ASN A 283 1.47 10.26 9.67
C ASN A 283 0.29 10.15 10.64
N LYS A 284 -0.84 10.81 10.36
CA LYS A 284 -2.08 10.60 11.14
C LYS A 284 -2.69 9.22 10.93
N ALA A 285 -2.52 8.67 9.73
CA ALA A 285 -2.81 7.29 9.38
C ALA A 285 -1.52 6.46 9.24
N LEU A 286 -1.64 5.17 9.50
CA LEU A 286 -0.59 4.17 9.34
C LEU A 286 -0.36 3.88 7.85
N TRP A 287 0.80 3.34 7.53
CA TRP A 287 1.17 2.74 6.24
C TRP A 287 1.49 1.27 6.46
N GLY A 288 1.41 0.43 5.45
CA GLY A 288 1.76 -0.97 5.60
C GLY A 288 1.87 -1.72 4.29
N SER A 289 2.37 -2.93 4.42
CA SER A 289 2.24 -4.00 3.44
C SER A 289 1.02 -4.86 3.78
N TRP A 290 0.65 -5.77 2.89
CA TRP A 290 -0.45 -6.72 3.10
C TRP A 290 0.00 -8.15 2.87
N THR A 291 -0.36 -9.02 3.81
CA THR A 291 -0.15 -10.46 3.73
C THR A 291 -1.50 -11.16 3.67
N ILE A 292 -1.77 -11.89 2.58
CA ILE A 292 -3.00 -12.62 2.36
C ILE A 292 -2.69 -14.11 2.40
N ILE A 293 -3.30 -14.83 3.35
CA ILE A 293 -3.04 -16.24 3.61
C ILE A 293 -4.32 -17.03 3.38
N GLY A 294 -4.27 -17.93 2.40
CA GLY A 294 -5.27 -18.95 2.18
C GLY A 294 -4.78 -20.36 2.52
N PRO A 295 -5.64 -21.38 2.32
CA PRO A 295 -5.28 -22.78 2.55
C PRO A 295 -4.17 -23.32 1.64
N HIS A 296 -4.10 -22.84 0.39
CA HIS A 296 -3.18 -23.36 -0.62
C HIS A 296 -2.14 -22.32 -1.04
N CYS A 297 -2.54 -21.05 -1.12
CA CYS A 297 -1.75 -19.97 -1.66
C CYS A 297 -1.55 -18.84 -0.65
N ARG A 298 -0.41 -18.18 -0.74
CA ARG A 298 -0.10 -16.97 0.02
C ARG A 298 0.39 -15.86 -0.90
N PHE A 299 -0.15 -14.67 -0.70
CA PHE A 299 0.21 -13.48 -1.47
C PHE A 299 0.73 -12.37 -0.54
N PHE A 300 1.78 -11.68 -0.98
CA PHE A 300 2.32 -10.51 -0.31
C PHE A 300 2.23 -9.29 -1.21
N PHE A 301 1.80 -8.16 -0.67
CA PHE A 301 1.84 -6.87 -1.34
C PHE A 301 2.64 -5.88 -0.50
N ALA A 302 3.78 -5.44 -1.00
CA ALA A 302 4.72 -4.63 -0.22
C ALA A 302 4.21 -3.21 0.08
N GLY A 303 3.29 -2.68 -0.74
CA GLY A 303 3.03 -1.25 -0.79
C GLY A 303 4.28 -0.47 -1.19
N ASP A 304 4.31 0.82 -0.85
CA ASP A 304 5.56 1.58 -0.87
C ASP A 304 6.37 1.34 0.40
N THR A 305 7.67 1.19 0.23
CA THR A 305 8.57 0.95 1.35
C THR A 305 10.01 1.24 0.98
N GLY A 306 10.79 1.76 1.94
CA GLY A 306 12.23 1.55 1.99
C GLY A 306 12.56 0.17 2.56
N TYR A 307 13.80 -0.28 2.42
CA TYR A 307 14.21 -1.56 3.02
C TYR A 307 14.34 -1.46 4.54
N CYS A 308 13.81 -2.43 5.28
CA CYS A 308 13.89 -2.51 6.75
C CYS A 308 13.84 -3.97 7.24
N SER A 309 14.10 -4.20 8.54
CA SER A 309 14.16 -5.55 9.11
C SER A 309 12.83 -6.29 9.14
N ALA A 310 11.70 -5.59 8.98
CA ALA A 310 10.37 -6.19 9.06
C ALA A 310 10.13 -7.27 7.99
N PHE A 311 10.78 -7.19 6.83
CA PHE A 311 10.60 -8.21 5.78
C PHE A 311 11.07 -9.60 6.23
N LYS A 312 12.12 -9.67 7.05
CA LYS A 312 12.57 -10.94 7.66
C LYS A 312 11.58 -11.44 8.72
N GLU A 313 10.98 -10.53 9.49
CA GLU A 313 9.93 -10.87 10.45
C GLU A 313 8.69 -11.43 9.72
N ILE A 314 8.27 -10.78 8.64
CA ILE A 314 7.16 -11.21 7.78
C ILE A 314 7.45 -12.59 7.17
N GLY A 315 8.63 -12.79 6.57
CA GLY A 315 9.01 -14.08 5.98
C GLY A 315 9.09 -15.20 6.99
N LYS A 316 9.68 -14.98 8.16
CA LYS A 316 9.73 -15.96 9.24
C LYS A 316 8.32 -16.35 9.72
N ARG A 317 7.40 -15.39 9.73
CA ARG A 317 6.07 -15.57 10.30
C ARG A 317 5.07 -16.17 9.34
N PHE A 318 5.06 -15.71 8.11
CA PHE A 318 4.02 -16.00 7.12
C PHE A 318 4.55 -16.67 5.86
N GLY A 319 5.87 -16.67 5.65
CA GLY A 319 6.49 -17.32 4.49
C GLY A 319 6.39 -18.84 4.54
N PRO A 320 6.69 -19.51 3.41
CA PRO A 320 6.98 -18.91 2.11
C PRO A 320 5.72 -18.36 1.42
N PHE A 321 5.89 -17.36 0.55
CA PHE A 321 4.80 -16.80 -0.28
C PHE A 321 4.86 -17.34 -1.71
N ASP A 322 3.72 -17.65 -2.32
CA ASP A 322 3.68 -18.11 -3.71
C ASP A 322 3.90 -16.95 -4.70
N LEU A 323 3.32 -15.80 -4.41
CA LEU A 323 3.50 -14.57 -5.19
C LEU A 323 3.64 -13.35 -4.28
N ALA A 324 4.59 -12.47 -4.60
CA ALA A 324 4.71 -11.16 -3.97
C ALA A 324 4.71 -10.02 -5.00
N ALA A 325 3.92 -8.97 -4.80
CA ALA A 325 4.00 -7.73 -5.57
C ALA A 325 4.88 -6.71 -4.84
N ILE A 326 6.03 -6.37 -5.43
CA ILE A 326 7.11 -5.58 -4.78
C ILE A 326 7.49 -4.38 -5.67
N PRO A 327 7.59 -3.15 -5.13
CA PRO A 327 7.94 -1.97 -5.91
C PRO A 327 9.40 -2.02 -6.38
N ILE A 328 9.64 -1.54 -7.59
CA ILE A 328 11.01 -1.41 -8.14
C ILE A 328 11.32 0.01 -8.64
N GLY A 329 10.34 0.93 -8.63
CA GLY A 329 10.47 2.29 -9.12
C GLY A 329 10.41 3.34 -8.00
N ALA A 330 10.59 4.60 -8.39
CA ALA A 330 10.59 5.78 -7.51
C ALA A 330 11.80 5.92 -6.57
N TYR A 331 12.96 5.40 -6.95
CA TYR A 331 14.10 5.27 -6.06
C TYR A 331 15.20 6.32 -6.24
N LEU A 332 15.24 7.12 -7.32
CA LEU A 332 16.23 8.18 -7.46
C LEU A 332 15.67 9.56 -7.08
N PRO A 333 16.48 10.40 -6.42
CA PRO A 333 17.86 10.17 -5.96
C PRO A 333 17.92 9.40 -4.63
N ARG A 334 18.88 8.47 -4.48
CA ARG A 334 18.97 7.58 -3.30
C ARG A 334 19.12 8.32 -1.98
N GLY A 335 19.81 9.46 -1.95
CA GLY A 335 19.97 10.27 -0.74
C GLY A 335 18.65 10.81 -0.15
N ILE A 336 17.55 10.78 -0.92
CA ILE A 336 16.20 11.17 -0.46
C ILE A 336 15.24 10.00 -0.42
N MET A 337 15.30 9.15 -1.45
CA MET A 337 14.29 8.12 -1.64
C MET A 337 14.60 6.86 -0.83
N LYS A 338 15.86 6.57 -0.48
CA LYS A 338 16.26 5.27 0.13
C LYS A 338 15.46 4.88 1.37
N SER A 339 15.12 5.83 2.24
CA SER A 339 14.37 5.52 3.46
C SER A 339 12.88 5.20 3.21
N GLN A 340 12.33 5.53 2.05
CA GLN A 340 10.90 5.44 1.73
C GLN A 340 10.57 4.61 0.46
N HIS A 341 11.56 4.40 -0.41
CA HIS A 341 11.45 3.58 -1.62
C HIS A 341 12.71 2.73 -1.82
N VAL A 342 12.51 1.44 -1.99
CA VAL A 342 13.54 0.50 -2.43
C VAL A 342 13.96 0.76 -3.88
N ASP A 343 15.24 0.53 -4.17
CA ASP A 343 15.71 0.31 -5.54
C ASP A 343 15.54 -1.19 -5.91
N PRO A 344 15.77 -1.58 -7.18
CA PRO A 344 15.57 -2.96 -7.61
C PRO A 344 16.42 -3.99 -6.84
N GLU A 345 17.61 -3.62 -6.37
CA GLU A 345 18.47 -4.48 -5.55
C GLU A 345 17.86 -4.72 -4.17
N GLU A 346 17.38 -3.66 -3.51
CA GLU A 346 16.64 -3.80 -2.25
C GLU A 346 15.31 -4.55 -2.45
N ALA A 347 14.65 -4.42 -3.61
CA ALA A 347 13.47 -5.21 -3.94
C ALA A 347 13.77 -6.72 -4.03
N VAL A 348 14.90 -7.12 -4.63
CA VAL A 348 15.37 -8.52 -4.62
C VAL A 348 15.67 -8.99 -3.19
N GLN A 349 16.22 -8.11 -2.35
CA GLN A 349 16.42 -8.44 -0.93
C GLN A 349 15.09 -8.68 -0.20
N ILE A 350 14.05 -7.88 -0.47
CA ILE A 350 12.70 -8.11 0.06
C ILE A 350 12.18 -9.47 -0.39
N HIS A 351 12.27 -9.78 -1.69
CA HIS A 351 11.85 -11.07 -2.26
C HIS A 351 12.44 -12.26 -1.50
N MET A 352 13.74 -12.23 -1.22
CA MET A 352 14.41 -13.27 -0.44
C MET A 352 13.99 -13.28 1.04
N ASP A 353 13.92 -12.12 1.68
CA ASP A 353 13.66 -12.02 3.13
C ASP A 353 12.25 -12.44 3.51
N ILE A 354 11.26 -12.15 2.66
CA ILE A 354 9.89 -12.64 2.84
C ILE A 354 9.74 -14.11 2.43
N GLN A 355 10.77 -14.71 1.83
CA GLN A 355 10.75 -16.08 1.28
C GLN A 355 9.68 -16.23 0.18
N ALA A 356 9.62 -15.27 -0.74
CA ALA A 356 8.74 -15.37 -1.89
C ALA A 356 9.32 -16.35 -2.92
N LYS A 357 8.47 -17.24 -3.43
CA LYS A 357 8.80 -18.14 -4.54
C LYS A 357 8.86 -17.39 -5.86
N THR A 358 7.87 -16.52 -6.09
CA THR A 358 7.84 -15.62 -7.24
C THR A 358 7.43 -14.21 -6.83
N SER A 359 7.80 -13.22 -7.64
CA SER A 359 7.42 -11.83 -7.44
C SER A 359 7.06 -11.13 -8.75
N LEU A 360 6.09 -10.22 -8.65
CA LEU A 360 5.68 -9.28 -9.68
C LEU A 360 6.24 -7.90 -9.34
N ALA A 361 6.91 -7.27 -10.30
CA ALA A 361 7.41 -5.91 -10.12
C ALA A 361 6.31 -4.86 -10.34
N ILE A 362 6.17 -3.94 -9.38
CA ILE A 362 5.15 -2.87 -9.39
C ILE A 362 5.79 -1.48 -9.19
N HIS A 363 4.95 -0.43 -9.14
CA HIS A 363 5.33 0.96 -8.84
C HIS A 363 6.24 1.64 -9.91
N TRP A 364 6.40 1.02 -11.08
CA TRP A 364 7.21 1.54 -12.19
C TRP A 364 6.36 1.67 -13.47
N GLY A 365 6.94 2.23 -14.54
CA GLY A 365 6.34 2.21 -15.89
C GLY A 365 5.03 2.98 -16.05
N THR A 366 4.58 3.75 -15.06
CA THR A 366 3.22 4.36 -15.07
C THR A 366 3.23 5.86 -14.78
N PHE A 367 3.89 6.29 -13.71
CA PHE A 367 4.05 7.68 -13.33
C PHE A 367 5.54 8.05 -13.22
N ALA A 368 5.89 9.29 -13.53
CA ALA A 368 7.23 9.83 -13.26
C ALA A 368 7.24 10.47 -11.86
N LEU A 369 7.50 9.67 -10.83
CA LEU A 369 7.46 10.10 -9.41
C LEU A 369 8.84 10.45 -8.83
N ALA A 370 9.89 10.13 -9.59
CA ALA A 370 11.29 10.20 -9.23
C ALA A 370 12.14 10.44 -10.48
N TYR A 371 13.46 10.37 -10.35
CA TYR A 371 14.40 10.87 -11.37
C TYR A 371 15.13 9.77 -12.16
N GLU A 372 14.87 8.49 -11.88
CA GLU A 372 15.39 7.38 -12.68
C GLU A 372 14.74 7.31 -14.06
N HIS A 373 15.53 6.89 -15.06
CA HIS A 373 15.03 6.66 -16.40
C HIS A 373 13.89 5.63 -16.36
N TYR A 374 12.80 5.88 -17.10
CA TYR A 374 11.57 5.09 -16.98
C TYR A 374 11.70 3.58 -17.26
N LEU A 375 12.72 3.16 -18.03
CA LEU A 375 13.09 1.76 -18.29
C LEU A 375 14.27 1.23 -17.45
N ASP A 376 14.85 2.05 -16.57
CA ASP A 376 15.93 1.60 -15.67
C ASP A 376 15.48 0.51 -14.68
N PRO A 377 14.27 0.59 -14.06
CA PRO A 377 13.87 -0.36 -13.04
C PRO A 377 13.91 -1.84 -13.48
N PRO A 378 13.33 -2.25 -14.63
CA PRO A 378 13.38 -3.65 -15.05
C PRO A 378 14.79 -4.14 -15.40
N ALA A 379 15.62 -3.28 -15.99
CA ALA A 379 16.99 -3.64 -16.35
C ALA A 379 17.81 -3.94 -15.09
N ARG A 380 17.74 -3.05 -14.10
CA ARG A 380 18.41 -3.23 -12.80
C ARG A 380 17.84 -4.38 -11.99
N LEU A 381 16.53 -4.62 -12.05
CA LEU A 381 15.91 -5.79 -11.41
C LEU A 381 16.51 -7.09 -11.93
N ARG A 382 16.60 -7.24 -13.26
CA ARG A 382 17.20 -8.42 -13.89
C ARG A 382 18.65 -8.60 -13.46
N GLU A 383 19.44 -7.54 -13.48
CA GLU A 383 20.84 -7.58 -13.03
C GLU A 383 20.96 -7.96 -11.55
N ALA A 384 20.12 -7.39 -10.68
CA ALA A 384 20.10 -7.69 -9.24
C ALA A 384 19.79 -9.16 -8.95
N MET A 385 18.83 -9.75 -9.66
CA MET A 385 18.49 -11.17 -9.57
C MET A 385 19.68 -12.05 -9.95
N VAL A 386 20.33 -11.77 -11.08
CA VAL A 386 21.53 -12.51 -11.53
C VAL A 386 22.67 -12.38 -10.53
N ASN A 387 22.92 -11.18 -10.00
CA ASN A 387 23.97 -10.92 -9.03
C ASN A 387 23.78 -11.68 -7.71
N HIS A 388 22.54 -12.03 -7.35
CA HIS A 388 22.21 -12.87 -6.20
C HIS A 388 22.16 -14.37 -6.54
N GLY A 389 22.47 -14.76 -7.78
CA GLY A 389 22.41 -16.15 -8.23
C GLY A 389 20.98 -16.69 -8.38
N LEU A 390 19.99 -15.81 -8.49
CA LEU A 390 18.59 -16.17 -8.65
C LEU A 390 18.20 -16.20 -10.13
N ASN A 391 17.20 -17.03 -10.47
CA ASN A 391 16.60 -17.01 -11.81
C ASN A 391 15.77 -15.72 -11.99
N PRO A 392 16.10 -14.84 -12.96
CA PRO A 392 15.35 -13.60 -13.19
C PRO A 392 13.86 -13.80 -13.51
N ASP A 393 13.46 -14.99 -13.99
CA ASP A 393 12.05 -15.27 -14.31
C ASP A 393 11.17 -15.45 -13.06
N LEU A 394 11.79 -15.63 -11.87
CA LEU A 394 11.08 -15.70 -10.59
C LEU A 394 10.64 -14.33 -10.10
N PHE A 395 11.33 -13.24 -10.48
CA PHE A 395 10.90 -11.87 -10.20
C PHE A 395 10.63 -11.16 -11.51
N PHE A 396 9.41 -11.37 -12.01
CA PHE A 396 9.02 -10.98 -13.35
C PHE A 396 8.36 -9.61 -13.41
N ILE A 397 8.36 -9.07 -14.62
CA ILE A 397 7.58 -7.90 -15.02
C ILE A 397 6.41 -8.35 -15.88
N LEU A 398 5.37 -7.54 -15.94
CA LEU A 398 4.26 -7.70 -16.87
C LEU A 398 4.11 -6.41 -17.69
N HIS A 399 3.48 -6.50 -18.85
CA HIS A 399 2.94 -5.32 -19.53
C HIS A 399 1.71 -4.79 -18.78
N HIS A 400 1.34 -3.53 -19.02
CA HIS A 400 0.10 -2.97 -18.46
C HIS A 400 -1.09 -3.75 -19.00
N GLY A 401 -1.85 -4.41 -18.12
CA GLY A 401 -3.02 -5.22 -18.44
C GLY A 401 -2.74 -6.71 -18.66
N GLU A 402 -1.47 -7.11 -18.72
CA GLU A 402 -1.11 -8.52 -18.85
C GLU A 402 -1.42 -9.27 -17.53
N SER A 403 -1.79 -10.54 -17.67
CA SER A 403 -2.09 -11.45 -16.57
C SER A 403 -1.18 -12.67 -16.59
N ARG A 404 -0.67 -13.05 -15.41
CA ARG A 404 0.09 -14.29 -15.23
C ARG A 404 -0.54 -15.15 -14.14
N LYS A 405 -0.77 -16.43 -14.47
CA LYS A 405 -1.16 -17.46 -13.51
C LYS A 405 0.11 -18.19 -13.04
N ILE A 406 0.23 -18.36 -11.73
CA ILE A 406 1.29 -19.13 -11.07
C ILE A 406 0.60 -20.33 -10.40
N ASN A 407 0.95 -21.54 -10.80
CA ASN A 407 0.48 -22.74 -10.10
C ASN A 407 1.45 -23.07 -8.95
N HIS A 408 0.92 -23.60 -7.85
CA HIS A 408 1.74 -23.96 -6.70
C HIS A 408 2.85 -24.97 -7.04
N GLU A 409 2.60 -25.87 -8.00
CA GLU A 409 3.58 -26.87 -8.47
C GLU A 409 4.73 -26.26 -9.27
N ASP A 410 4.53 -25.10 -9.92
CA ASP A 410 5.56 -24.44 -10.76
C ASP A 410 6.66 -23.75 -9.92
N THR A 411 6.58 -23.85 -8.60
CA THR A 411 7.41 -23.10 -7.64
C THR A 411 8.33 -23.97 -6.78
N HIS A 412 8.47 -25.25 -7.14
CA HIS A 412 9.29 -26.24 -6.43
C HIS A 412 10.63 -26.53 -7.11
#